data_AF-A0A928PTK6-F1
#
_entry.id   AF-A0A928PTK6-F1
#
_cell.length_a   1.000
_cell.length_b   1.000
_cell.length_c   1.000
_cell.angle_alpha   90.00
_cell.angle_beta   90.00
_cell.angle_gamma   90.00
#
_symmetry.space_group_name_H-M   'P 1'
#
loop_
_entity.id
_entity.type
_entity.pdbx_description
1 polymer ?
#
loop_
_entity_poly.entity_id
_entity_poly.type
_entity_poly.pdbx_seq_one_letter_code
_entity_poly.pdbx_strand_id
1 'polypeptide(L)'
;METRLEKLSDEQLAKRMSKYISVLESIAVRAEYYSDGDCPEKERSELIADYIKVRDSIREDARYLNYGKDKKGSALLWDKYYPSVSEASAWGLYANPEGEFDQEYFKSIADAEKRLTKYYSYDYWRIIAEE
;
A
#
# COMPACT_ATOMS: atom_id res chain seq x y z
N MET A 1 -3.51 20.29 -4.31
CA MET A 1 -3.64 20.48 -2.85
C MET A 1 -3.27 19.15 -2.21
N GLU A 2 -2.09 19.05 -1.60
CA GLU A 2 -1.74 17.87 -0.79
C GLU A 2 -2.63 17.86 0.46
N THR A 3 -3.53 16.89 0.55
CA THR A 3 -4.36 16.71 1.75
C THR A 3 -3.46 16.21 2.88
N ARG A 4 -3.29 17.03 3.91
CA ARG A 4 -2.52 16.66 5.10
C ARG A 4 -3.17 15.45 5.78
N LEU A 5 -2.41 14.37 5.99
CA LEU A 5 -2.91 13.12 6.59
C LEU A 5 -3.52 13.34 7.98
N GLU A 6 -2.97 14.27 8.75
CA GLU A 6 -3.46 14.65 10.09
C GLU A 6 -4.88 15.26 10.08
N LYS A 7 -5.37 15.71 8.91
CA LYS A 7 -6.70 16.30 8.73
C LYS A 7 -7.72 15.30 8.19
N LEU A 8 -7.30 14.09 7.84
CA LEU A 8 -8.20 13.07 7.35
C LEU A 8 -9.05 12.52 8.51
N SER A 9 -10.32 12.27 8.24
CA SER A 9 -11.15 11.47 9.15
C SER A 9 -10.69 10.01 9.18
N ASP A 10 -11.15 9.27 10.18
CA ASP A 10 -10.87 7.83 10.28
C ASP A 10 -11.40 7.06 9.07
N GLU A 11 -12.59 7.41 8.59
CA GLU A 11 -13.18 6.93 7.33
C GLU A 11 -12.24 7.18 6.14
N GLN A 12 -11.70 8.39 6.00
CA GLN A 12 -10.80 8.75 4.90
C GLN A 12 -9.46 8.01 4.96
N LEU A 13 -8.91 7.82 6.18
CA LEU A 13 -7.72 7.02 6.41
C LEU A 13 -7.97 5.55 6.06
N ALA A 14 -9.11 5.01 6.49
CA ALA A 14 -9.53 3.65 6.21
C ALA A 14 -9.76 3.40 4.72
N LYS A 15 -10.37 4.36 3.99
CA LYS A 15 -10.50 4.33 2.52
C LYS A 15 -9.14 4.27 1.84
N ARG A 16 -8.19 5.08 2.32
CA ARG A 16 -6.83 5.14 1.76
C ARG A 16 -6.06 3.84 1.99
N MET A 17 -6.13 3.30 3.21
CA MET A 17 -5.52 2.00 3.55
C MET A 17 -6.12 0.86 2.74
N SER A 18 -7.46 0.80 2.65
CA SER A 18 -8.19 -0.20 1.86
C SER A 18 -7.76 -0.15 0.39
N LYS A 19 -7.59 1.05 -0.16
CA LYS A 19 -7.11 1.23 -1.54
C LYS A 19 -5.69 0.70 -1.74
N TYR A 20 -4.79 0.89 -0.78
CA TYR A 20 -3.44 0.32 -0.87
C TYR A 20 -3.50 -1.20 -0.93
N ILE A 21 -4.23 -1.83 0.00
CA ILE A 21 -4.36 -3.30 0.05
C ILE A 21 -4.98 -3.82 -1.24
N SER A 22 -6.09 -3.25 -1.71
CA SER A 22 -6.77 -3.72 -2.92
C SER A 22 -5.91 -3.60 -4.19
N VAL A 23 -5.07 -2.55 -4.27
CA VAL A 23 -4.15 -2.38 -5.40
C VAL A 23 -3.03 -3.42 -5.34
N LEU A 24 -2.51 -3.75 -4.16
CA LEU A 24 -1.51 -4.80 -4.00
C LEU A 24 -2.05 -6.18 -4.38
N GLU A 25 -3.26 -6.51 -3.95
CA GLU A 25 -3.92 -7.77 -4.31
C GLU A 25 -4.11 -7.88 -5.84
N SER A 26 -4.55 -6.79 -6.47
CA SER A 26 -4.70 -6.70 -7.93
C SER A 26 -3.37 -6.87 -8.66
N ILE A 27 -2.30 -6.26 -8.17
CA ILE A 27 -0.95 -6.41 -8.75
C ILE A 27 -0.48 -7.86 -8.62
N ALA A 28 -0.66 -8.50 -7.46
CA ALA A 28 -0.25 -9.88 -7.25
C ALA A 28 -0.97 -10.83 -8.23
N VAL A 29 -2.29 -10.70 -8.37
CA VAL A 29 -3.09 -11.52 -9.29
C VAL A 29 -2.66 -11.32 -10.75
N ARG A 30 -2.47 -10.06 -11.17
CA ARG A 30 -2.02 -9.77 -12.55
C ARG A 30 -0.59 -10.30 -12.79
N ALA A 31 0.30 -10.16 -11.82
CA ALA A 31 1.68 -10.63 -11.93
C ALA A 31 1.74 -12.17 -12.04
N GLU A 32 0.91 -12.90 -11.29
CA GLU A 32 0.79 -14.37 -11.39
C GLU A 32 0.26 -14.80 -12.76
N TYR A 33 -0.78 -14.14 -13.26
CA TYR A 33 -1.27 -14.40 -14.61
C TYR A 33 -0.19 -14.16 -15.69
N TYR A 34 0.67 -13.16 -15.50
CA TYR A 34 1.76 -12.83 -16.43
C TYR A 34 3.03 -13.64 -16.21
N SER A 35 3.22 -14.31 -15.07
CA SER A 35 4.34 -15.25 -14.88
C SER A 35 4.09 -16.58 -15.59
N ASP A 36 2.83 -16.97 -15.73
CA ASP A 36 2.43 -18.26 -16.29
C ASP A 36 2.15 -18.23 -17.81
N GLY A 37 2.20 -17.05 -18.44
CA GLY A 37 1.78 -16.86 -19.83
C GLY A 37 2.45 -15.69 -20.55
N ASP A 38 2.00 -15.44 -21.78
CA ASP A 38 2.49 -14.33 -22.60
C ASP A 38 1.85 -13.01 -22.11
N CYS A 39 2.68 -12.04 -21.73
CA CYS A 39 2.22 -10.75 -21.20
C CYS A 39 2.40 -9.65 -22.25
N PRO A 40 1.30 -9.05 -22.75
CA PRO A 40 1.41 -7.91 -23.66
C PRO A 40 2.21 -6.77 -23.02
N GLU A 41 3.12 -6.16 -23.79
CA GLU A 41 4.01 -5.08 -23.30
C GLU A 41 3.25 -3.94 -22.60
N LYS A 42 2.08 -3.58 -23.15
CA LYS A 42 1.21 -2.56 -22.57
C LYS A 42 0.72 -2.94 -21.17
N GLU A 43 0.24 -4.18 -21.01
CA GLU A 43 -0.27 -4.70 -19.72
C GLU A 43 0.85 -4.78 -18.68
N ARG A 44 2.02 -5.25 -19.09
CA ARG A 44 3.22 -5.25 -18.25
C ARG A 44 3.56 -3.83 -17.78
N SER A 45 3.55 -2.87 -18.70
CA SER A 45 3.86 -1.47 -18.39
C SER A 45 2.85 -0.86 -17.43
N GLU A 46 1.56 -1.17 -17.57
CA GLU A 46 0.52 -0.72 -16.65
C GLU A 46 0.68 -1.32 -15.25
N LEU A 47 1.00 -2.61 -15.14
CA LEU A 47 1.28 -3.27 -13.86
C LEU A 47 2.49 -2.64 -13.16
N ILE A 48 3.57 -2.39 -13.90
CA ILE A 48 4.77 -1.70 -13.40
C ILE A 48 4.41 -0.31 -12.86
N ALA A 49 3.62 0.45 -13.62
CA ALA A 49 3.19 1.78 -13.22
C ALA A 49 2.34 1.74 -11.93
N ASP A 50 1.42 0.79 -11.80
CA ASP A 50 0.60 0.61 -10.60
C ASP A 50 1.44 0.26 -9.38
N TYR A 51 2.40 -0.67 -9.52
CA TYR A 51 3.34 -1.03 -8.46
C TYR A 51 4.17 0.17 -8.00
N ILE A 52 4.76 0.92 -8.92
CA ILE A 52 5.54 2.12 -8.60
C ILE A 52 4.67 3.14 -7.88
N LYS A 53 3.46 3.38 -8.39
CA LYS A 53 2.54 4.37 -7.85
C LYS A 53 2.10 4.03 -6.42
N VAL A 54 1.75 2.78 -6.13
CA VAL A 54 1.33 2.38 -4.78
C VAL A 54 2.51 2.42 -3.81
N ARG A 55 3.69 1.95 -4.23
CA ARG A 55 4.94 2.02 -3.46
C ARG A 55 5.27 3.44 -3.06
N ASP A 56 5.26 4.34 -4.03
CA ASP A 56 5.65 5.73 -3.81
C ASP A 56 4.59 6.44 -2.95
N SER A 57 3.31 6.14 -3.12
CA SER A 57 2.24 6.66 -2.25
C SER A 57 2.39 6.23 -0.79
N ILE A 58 2.69 4.96 -0.53
CA ILE A 58 2.91 4.43 0.83
C ILE A 58 4.16 5.10 1.45
N ARG A 59 5.24 5.24 0.66
CA ARG A 59 6.48 5.89 1.10
C ARG A 59 6.28 7.37 1.40
N GLU A 60 5.50 8.06 0.59
CA GLU A 60 5.15 9.47 0.80
C GLU A 60 4.37 9.65 2.09
N ASP A 61 3.33 8.83 2.32
CA ASP A 61 2.54 8.87 3.55
C ASP A 61 3.41 8.60 4.80
N ALA A 62 4.25 7.56 4.75
CA ALA A 62 5.19 7.24 5.83
C ALA A 62 6.17 8.38 6.09
N ARG A 63 6.75 8.95 5.02
CA ARG A 63 7.68 10.08 5.10
C ARG A 63 7.01 11.31 5.71
N TYR A 64 5.80 11.64 5.26
CA TYR A 64 5.03 12.77 5.77
C TYR A 64 4.81 12.65 7.28
N LEU A 65 4.33 11.49 7.74
CA LEU A 65 4.02 11.24 9.15
C LEU A 65 5.28 11.15 10.02
N ASN A 66 6.40 10.67 9.48
CA ASN A 66 7.68 10.62 10.21
C ASN A 66 8.26 12.02 10.51
N TYR A 67 7.96 13.03 9.67
CA TYR A 67 8.36 14.42 9.92
C TYR A 67 7.37 15.21 10.79
N GLY A 68 6.19 14.66 11.09
CA GLY A 68 5.19 15.26 11.98
C GLY A 68 5.67 15.29 13.42
N LYS A 69 6.27 16.41 13.86
CA LYS A 69 6.81 16.57 15.22
C LYS A 69 5.73 16.65 16.30
N ASP A 70 4.54 17.10 15.93
CA ASP A 70 3.38 17.12 16.81
C ASP A 70 2.44 16.01 16.32
N LYS A 71 2.25 14.94 17.10
CA LYS A 71 1.32 13.85 16.78
C LYS A 71 -0.14 14.34 16.79
N LYS A 72 -0.52 15.13 15.80
CA LYS A 72 -1.85 15.70 15.60
C LYS A 72 -2.69 14.78 14.71
N GLY A 73 -3.98 14.70 14.97
CA GLY A 73 -4.89 13.79 14.25
C GLY A 73 -5.50 12.75 15.18
N SER A 74 -6.12 11.73 14.60
CA SER A 74 -6.87 10.71 15.34
C SER A 74 -5.97 9.64 15.97
N ALA A 75 -6.53 8.89 16.92
CA ALA A 75 -5.87 7.70 17.46
C ALA A 75 -5.65 6.65 16.37
N LEU A 76 -6.61 6.46 15.45
CA LEU A 76 -6.47 5.54 14.33
C LEU A 76 -5.27 5.91 13.44
N LEU A 77 -5.02 7.20 13.20
CA LEU A 77 -3.86 7.65 12.45
C LEU A 77 -2.55 7.20 13.10
N TRP A 78 -2.36 7.46 14.40
CA TRP A 78 -1.07 7.26 15.04
C TRP A 78 -0.83 5.85 15.60
N ASP A 79 -1.90 5.14 15.97
CA ASP A 79 -1.81 3.85 16.64
C ASP A 79 -1.93 2.67 15.67
N LYS A 80 -2.51 2.90 14.48
CA LYS A 80 -2.82 1.85 13.49
C LYS A 80 -2.28 2.20 12.11
N TYR A 81 -2.75 3.30 11.52
CA TYR A 81 -2.41 3.68 10.15
C TYR A 81 -0.91 3.95 9.99
N TYR A 82 -0.33 4.85 10.78
CA TYR A 82 1.07 5.25 10.68
C TYR A 82 2.03 4.07 10.85
N PRO A 83 1.94 3.25 11.91
CA PRO A 83 2.82 2.09 12.05
C PRO A 83 2.69 1.12 10.87
N SER A 84 1.47 0.86 10.37
CA SER A 84 1.24 0.03 9.19
C SER A 84 1.93 0.56 7.94
N VAL A 85 1.73 1.83 7.58
CA VAL A 85 2.35 2.41 6.38
C VAL A 85 3.86 2.60 6.52
N SER A 86 4.34 2.90 7.72
CA SER A 86 5.78 3.05 8.01
C SER A 86 6.51 1.72 7.85
N GLU A 87 5.97 0.64 8.42
CA GLU A 87 6.55 -0.70 8.26
C GLU A 87 6.43 -1.21 6.83
N ALA A 88 5.30 -0.99 6.15
CA ALA A 88 5.13 -1.37 4.73
C ALA A 88 6.10 -0.61 3.81
N SER A 89 6.31 0.69 4.07
CA SER A 89 7.28 1.53 3.35
C SER A 89 8.72 1.02 3.48
N ALA A 90 9.10 0.54 4.68
CA ALA A 90 10.45 0.09 4.98
C ALA A 90 10.74 -1.34 4.50
N TRP A 91 9.74 -2.24 4.55
CA TRP A 91 9.95 -3.68 4.36
C TRP A 91 9.15 -4.30 3.20
N GLY A 92 8.26 -3.54 2.57
CA GLY A 92 7.47 -3.97 1.43
C GLY A 92 7.94 -3.34 0.13
N LEU A 93 7.48 -3.90 -1.00
CA LEU A 93 7.65 -3.33 -2.34
C LEU A 93 9.11 -2.98 -2.69
N TYR A 94 10.04 -3.85 -2.26
CA TYR A 94 11.48 -3.70 -2.46
C TYR A 94 11.99 -4.32 -3.76
N ALA A 95 11.22 -5.22 -4.38
CA ALA A 95 11.61 -5.84 -5.65
C ALA A 95 11.69 -4.80 -6.77
N ASN A 96 12.57 -5.06 -7.75
CA ASN A 96 12.66 -4.23 -8.95
C ASN A 96 11.38 -4.39 -9.78
N PRO A 97 10.56 -3.35 -9.97
CA PRO A 97 9.31 -3.47 -10.71
C PRO A 97 9.53 -3.82 -12.19
N GLU A 98 10.67 -3.44 -12.78
CA GLU A 98 10.98 -3.73 -14.18
C GLU A 98 11.56 -5.15 -14.40
N GLY A 99 11.79 -5.90 -13.32
CA GLY A 99 12.35 -7.25 -13.35
C GLY A 99 11.34 -8.33 -13.72
N GLU A 100 11.75 -9.59 -13.52
CA GLU A 100 10.85 -10.74 -13.65
C GLU A 100 9.87 -10.79 -12.48
N PHE A 101 8.66 -11.31 -12.72
CA PHE A 101 7.67 -11.56 -11.67
C PHE A 101 8.00 -12.89 -10.98
N ASP A 102 9.08 -12.87 -10.21
CA ASP A 102 9.64 -14.03 -9.53
C ASP A 102 9.19 -14.11 -8.05
N GLN A 103 9.74 -15.08 -7.32
CA GLN A 103 9.45 -15.26 -5.90
C GLN A 103 9.77 -14.01 -5.05
N GLU A 104 10.79 -13.23 -5.39
CA GLU A 104 11.14 -12.01 -4.68
C GLU A 104 10.07 -10.93 -4.90
N TYR A 105 9.59 -10.79 -6.13
CA TYR A 105 8.50 -9.88 -6.49
C TYR A 105 7.25 -10.15 -5.63
N PHE A 106 6.75 -11.39 -5.66
CA PHE A 106 5.56 -11.77 -4.88
C PHE A 106 5.78 -11.63 -3.38
N LYS A 107 6.97 -12.01 -2.88
CA LYS A 107 7.29 -11.86 -1.46
C LYS A 107 7.28 -10.40 -1.04
N SER A 108 7.77 -9.49 -1.88
CA SER A 108 7.80 -8.05 -1.58
C SER A 108 6.39 -7.43 -1.47
N ILE A 109 5.43 -7.93 -2.27
CA ILE A 109 4.02 -7.53 -2.19
C ILE A 109 3.37 -8.11 -0.93
N ALA A 110 3.52 -9.42 -0.69
CA ALA A 110 2.98 -10.09 0.49
C ALA A 110 3.53 -9.50 1.79
N ASP A 111 4.82 -9.12 1.80
CA ASP A 111 5.41 -8.42 2.94
C ASP A 111 4.70 -7.09 3.18
N ALA A 112 4.47 -6.27 2.15
CA ALA A 112 3.74 -5.01 2.26
C ALA A 112 2.32 -5.21 2.80
N GLU A 113 1.54 -6.11 2.20
CA GLU A 113 0.16 -6.41 2.62
C GLU A 113 0.08 -6.84 4.08
N LYS A 114 0.99 -7.72 4.52
CA LYS A 114 1.07 -8.17 5.92
C LYS A 114 1.30 -7.01 6.89
N ARG A 115 2.03 -5.96 6.49
CA ARG A 115 2.26 -4.78 7.36
C ARG A 115 1.05 -3.85 7.32
N LEU A 116 0.43 -3.64 6.16
CA LEU A 116 -0.79 -2.84 6.05
C LEU A 116 -1.94 -3.46 6.86
N THR A 117 -2.01 -4.80 6.91
CA THR A 117 -3.03 -5.56 7.64
C THR A 117 -2.64 -5.98 9.06
N LYS A 118 -1.52 -5.47 9.59
CA LYS A 118 -0.97 -5.88 10.90
C LYS A 118 -1.96 -5.69 12.06
N TYR A 119 -2.73 -4.61 12.05
CA TYR A 119 -3.66 -4.28 13.13
C TYR A 119 -5.11 -4.57 12.79
N TYR A 120 -5.51 -4.36 11.53
CA TYR A 120 -6.86 -4.57 11.03
C TYR A 120 -6.77 -5.34 9.71
N SER A 121 -7.66 -6.32 9.56
CA SER A 121 -7.83 -7.01 8.28
C SER A 121 -8.34 -6.05 7.21
N TYR A 122 -8.22 -6.45 5.94
CA TYR A 122 -8.77 -5.68 4.82
C TYR A 122 -10.27 -5.39 5.02
N ASP A 123 -11.07 -6.39 5.39
CA ASP A 123 -12.51 -6.23 5.64
C ASP A 123 -12.79 -5.23 6.76
N TYR A 124 -11.98 -5.23 7.82
CA TYR A 124 -12.18 -4.29 8.93
C TYR A 124 -11.85 -2.85 8.52
N TRP A 125 -10.79 -2.65 7.72
CA TRP A 125 -10.52 -1.35 7.10
C TRP A 125 -11.68 -0.89 6.21
N ARG A 126 -12.33 -1.81 5.49
CA ARG A 126 -13.50 -1.49 4.67
C ARG A 126 -14.73 -1.11 5.50
N ILE A 127 -14.96 -1.77 6.63
CA ILE A 127 -16.06 -1.41 7.54
C ILE A 127 -15.91 0.03 8.03
N ILE A 128 -14.72 0.41 8.52
CA ILE A 128 -14.46 1.80 8.95
C ILE A 128 -14.62 2.79 7.79
N ALA A 129 -14.30 2.38 6.56
CA ALA A 129 -14.44 3.20 5.36
C ALA A 129 -15.90 3.42 4.92
N GLU A 130 -16.84 2.64 5.44
CA GLU A 130 -18.27 2.68 5.11
C GLU A 130 -19.13 3.31 6.22
N GLU A 131 -18.54 3.63 7.38
CA GLU A 131 -19.15 4.41 8.48
C GLU A 131 -19.27 5.91 8.16
#